data_AF-A0A7J4TRV1-F1
#
_entry.id   AF-A0A7J4TRV1-F1
#
_cell.length_a   1.000
_cell.length_b   1.000
_cell.length_c   1.000
_cell.angle_alpha   90.00
_cell.angle_beta   90.00
_cell.angle_gamma   90.00
#
_symmetry.space_group_name_H-M   'P 1'
#
loop_
_entity.id
_entity.type
_entity.pdbx_description
1 polymer ?
#
loop_
_entity_poly.entity_id
_entity_poly.type
_entity_poly.pdbx_seq_one_letter_code
_entity_poly.pdbx_strand_id
1 'polypeptide(L)'
;MGLFDTPGEEEGGEEKPAEEKKLKSEIESVAQKYKQKIDEHMEITGAAEPSADGEMVSRDYQSFREEYVETNQSWYEKCCAKSEKILKIKPDPAKIEEYQEAIKIAHLKVTIEGVYSFAVLVPIAVALGGSLITFAIFQSLFFIFFFLVVGAAIMKPLQNIPFYLANGWRMKASNQMVLCIFYVVTYMRHTSNLELAIAFASEHLAPPLSLDLKKVFWDVETGKYESIKESLDAYLMTWKKWDPEFIEAFHLVESSLYEGDEARRLEMLDKSLSVILDGTYEKMLHYAQNLKSPVMMLHMLGVILPILGLVILPLMVSFV
;
A
#
# COMPACT_ATOMS: atom_id res chain seq x y z
N MET A 1 21.74 23.51 91.77
CA MET A 1 22.22 22.38 92.57
C MET A 1 22.07 21.16 91.67
N GLY A 2 23.01 20.95 90.73
CA GLY A 2 24.05 19.91 90.79
C GLY A 2 23.45 18.56 90.36
N LEU A 3 23.97 17.73 89.47
CA LEU A 3 25.28 17.56 88.85
C LEU A 3 25.10 16.60 87.63
N PHE A 4 26.07 16.60 86.72
CA PHE A 4 26.23 15.76 85.52
C PHE A 4 26.08 14.24 85.77
N ASP A 5 25.55 13.50 84.78
CA ASP A 5 26.24 12.34 84.18
C ASP A 5 25.54 11.82 82.90
N THR A 6 26.32 11.62 81.84
CA THR A 6 26.05 10.69 80.71
C THR A 6 27.24 9.75 80.70
N PRO A 7 27.07 8.41 80.59
CA PRO A 7 27.08 7.80 79.25
C PRO A 7 26.30 6.45 79.15
N GLY A 8 26.08 5.97 77.92
CA GLY A 8 25.79 4.54 77.66
C GLY A 8 24.83 4.28 76.50
N GLU A 9 25.40 3.95 75.34
CA GLU A 9 24.74 3.32 74.19
C GLU A 9 24.18 1.94 74.54
N GLU A 10 23.04 1.56 73.95
CA GLU A 10 22.85 0.34 73.11
C GLU A 10 21.38 -0.11 73.01
N GLU A 11 21.11 -0.79 71.90
CA GLU A 11 19.95 -1.62 71.52
C GLU A 11 18.75 -0.96 70.83
N GLY A 12 18.72 -1.13 69.51
CA GLY A 12 17.54 -0.87 68.68
C GLY A 12 17.80 -0.83 67.17
N GLY A 13 18.77 -1.58 66.66
CA GLY A 13 19.08 -1.61 65.23
C GLY A 13 19.28 -3.03 64.73
N GLU A 14 18.20 -3.71 64.29
CA GLU A 14 18.34 -4.94 63.48
C GLU A 14 17.03 -5.47 62.85
N GLU A 15 16.17 -4.63 62.24
CA GLU A 15 15.03 -5.17 61.44
C GLU A 15 14.85 -4.56 60.02
N LYS A 16 15.44 -3.40 59.72
CA LYS A 16 15.28 -2.72 58.42
C LYS A 16 15.89 -3.42 57.18
N PRO A 17 16.99 -4.20 57.24
CA PRO A 17 17.57 -4.78 56.02
C PRO A 17 16.83 -6.02 55.51
N ALA A 18 16.03 -6.69 56.35
CA ALA A 18 15.35 -7.93 55.98
C ALA A 18 14.05 -7.66 55.19
N GLU A 19 13.27 -6.65 55.60
CA GLU A 19 12.04 -6.25 54.88
C GLU A 19 12.33 -5.63 53.52
N GLU A 20 13.35 -4.78 53.38
CA GLU A 20 13.75 -4.22 52.08
C GLU A 20 14.20 -5.29 51.10
N LYS A 21 14.90 -6.32 51.60
CA LYS A 21 15.37 -7.44 50.77
C LYS A 21 14.21 -8.32 50.32
N LYS A 22 13.21 -8.51 51.19
CA LYS A 22 11.98 -9.24 50.88
C LYS A 22 11.13 -8.48 49.86
N LEU A 23 10.96 -7.16 50.01
CA LEU A 23 10.23 -6.32 49.07
C LEU A 23 10.91 -6.29 47.69
N LYS A 24 12.24 -6.18 47.62
CA LYS A 24 12.99 -6.28 46.36
C LYS A 24 12.80 -7.63 45.68
N SER A 25 12.85 -8.72 46.45
CA SER A 25 12.63 -10.06 45.91
C SER A 25 11.20 -10.26 45.39
N GLU A 26 10.21 -9.66 46.05
CA GLU A 26 8.81 -9.68 45.59
C GLU A 26 8.65 -8.86 44.31
N ILE A 27 9.24 -7.66 44.24
CA ILE A 27 9.22 -6.82 43.02
C ILE A 27 9.91 -7.54 41.85
N GLU A 28 11.05 -8.17 42.08
CA GLU A 28 11.75 -8.96 41.06
C GLU A 28 10.90 -10.15 40.60
N SER A 29 10.26 -10.87 41.52
CA SER A 29 9.38 -11.99 41.19
C SER A 29 8.15 -11.55 40.37
N VAL A 30 7.60 -10.37 40.68
CA VAL A 30 6.45 -9.80 39.98
C VAL A 30 6.89 -9.32 38.60
N ALA A 31 8.01 -8.61 38.49
CA ALA A 31 8.59 -8.18 37.22
C ALA A 31 8.89 -9.38 36.32
N GLN A 32 9.44 -10.46 36.87
CA GLN A 32 9.75 -11.68 36.12
C GLN A 32 8.47 -12.40 35.65
N LYS A 33 7.41 -12.42 36.46
CA LYS A 33 6.10 -12.96 36.09
C LYS A 33 5.41 -12.15 34.99
N TYR A 34 5.54 -10.83 35.01
CA TYR A 34 5.01 -9.97 33.94
C TYR A 34 5.85 -10.07 32.67
N LYS A 35 7.18 -10.16 32.77
CA LYS A 35 8.07 -10.41 31.63
C LYS A 35 7.73 -11.72 30.93
N GLN A 36 7.53 -12.79 31.70
CA GLN A 36 7.14 -14.09 31.16
C GLN A 36 5.77 -14.07 30.48
N LYS A 37 4.80 -13.32 31.01
CA LYS A 37 3.49 -13.12 30.35
C LYS A 37 3.58 -12.29 29.08
N ILE A 38 4.51 -11.32 29.02
CA ILE A 38 4.76 -10.52 27.82
C ILE A 38 5.40 -11.41 26.76
N ASP A 39 6.40 -12.22 27.12
CA ASP A 39 7.04 -13.18 26.21
C ASP A 39 6.04 -14.21 25.65
N GLU A 40 5.17 -14.76 26.51
CA GLU A 40 4.12 -15.71 26.12
C GLU A 40 3.07 -15.06 25.19
N HIS A 41 2.74 -13.78 25.41
CA HIS A 41 1.86 -13.04 24.50
C HIS A 41 2.55 -12.62 23.20
N MET A 42 3.86 -12.32 23.22
CA MET A 42 4.65 -11.98 22.03
C MET A 42 4.86 -13.17 21.10
N GLU A 43 5.06 -14.38 21.63
CA GLU A 43 5.09 -15.61 20.82
C GLU A 43 3.76 -15.89 20.11
N ILE A 44 2.64 -15.48 20.70
CA ILE A 44 1.29 -15.66 20.13
C ILE A 44 0.98 -14.59 19.06
N THR A 45 1.56 -13.39 19.15
CA THR A 45 1.32 -12.30 18.19
C THR A 45 2.38 -12.13 17.11
N GLY A 46 3.48 -12.90 17.10
CA GLY A 46 4.49 -12.82 16.04
C GLY A 46 5.15 -11.44 15.89
N ALA A 47 5.02 -10.57 16.88
CA ALA A 47 5.65 -9.26 16.92
C ALA A 47 7.00 -9.43 17.60
N ALA A 48 8.07 -9.46 16.80
CA ALA A 48 9.44 -9.40 17.30
C ALA A 48 9.71 -8.02 17.94
N GLU A 49 10.48 -7.99 19.02
CA GLU A 49 10.93 -6.74 19.64
C GLU A 49 11.74 -5.89 18.66
N PRO A 50 11.62 -4.54 18.69
CA PRO A 50 12.51 -3.66 17.96
C PRO A 50 13.90 -3.68 18.59
N SER A 51 14.75 -4.61 18.15
CA SER A 51 16.18 -4.60 18.43
C SER A 51 16.83 -3.30 17.97
N ALA A 52 17.62 -2.69 18.86
CA ALA A 52 18.26 -1.40 18.70
C ALA A 52 19.48 -1.37 17.73
N ASP A 53 19.68 -2.41 16.93
CA ASP A 53 20.75 -2.47 15.92
C ASP A 53 20.20 -3.06 14.63
N GLY A 54 20.66 -2.53 13.49
CA GLY A 54 20.15 -2.74 12.12
C GLY A 54 20.19 -4.16 11.54
N GLU A 55 20.18 -5.20 12.36
CA GLU A 55 20.15 -6.60 11.94
C GLU A 55 18.76 -7.11 11.55
N MET A 56 17.66 -6.52 12.03
CA MET A 56 16.29 -6.92 11.64
C MET A 56 15.96 -6.59 10.18
N VAL A 57 16.51 -5.49 9.65
CA VAL A 57 16.31 -5.11 8.25
C VAL A 57 16.79 -6.23 7.33
N SER A 58 17.84 -6.98 7.67
CA SER A 58 18.41 -8.03 6.81
C SER A 58 17.54 -9.28 6.66
N ARG A 59 16.79 -9.71 7.69
CA ARG A 59 15.94 -10.92 7.62
C ARG A 59 14.57 -10.64 7.02
N ASP A 60 13.95 -9.50 7.35
CA ASP A 60 12.66 -9.11 6.79
C ASP A 60 12.75 -8.56 5.37
N TYR A 61 13.96 -8.13 4.98
CA TYR A 61 14.32 -7.86 3.60
C TYR A 61 14.59 -9.12 2.79
N GLN A 62 15.17 -10.17 3.39
CA GLN A 62 15.33 -11.46 2.72
C GLN A 62 13.98 -12.14 2.46
N SER A 63 13.03 -12.05 3.40
CA SER A 63 11.65 -12.50 3.17
C SER A 63 10.93 -11.65 2.12
N PHE A 64 11.15 -10.32 2.09
CA PHE A 64 10.70 -9.45 0.99
C PHE A 64 11.32 -9.83 -0.35
N ARG A 65 12.62 -10.17 -0.38
CA ARG A 65 13.32 -10.63 -1.58
C ARG A 65 12.73 -11.97 -2.05
N GLU A 66 12.45 -12.92 -1.17
CA GLU A 66 11.82 -14.20 -1.54
C GLU A 66 10.35 -14.00 -2.00
N GLU A 67 9.59 -13.13 -1.35
CA GLU A 67 8.20 -12.83 -1.72
C GLU A 67 8.10 -12.04 -3.04
N TYR A 68 9.08 -11.17 -3.35
CA TYR A 68 9.05 -10.24 -4.48
C TYR A 68 9.92 -10.64 -5.68
N VAL A 69 11.07 -11.29 -5.44
CA VAL A 69 11.97 -11.79 -6.49
C VAL A 69 11.53 -13.18 -6.95
N GLU A 70 11.09 -14.06 -6.05
CA GLU A 70 10.84 -15.48 -6.37
C GLU A 70 9.36 -15.82 -6.61
N THR A 71 8.41 -15.09 -6.04
CA THR A 71 6.99 -15.52 -6.08
C THR A 71 6.17 -14.89 -7.21
N ASN A 72 5.86 -15.75 -8.18
CA ASN A 72 4.77 -15.68 -9.16
C ASN A 72 4.82 -14.56 -10.20
N GLN A 73 5.52 -14.84 -11.30
CA GLN A 73 5.12 -14.25 -12.58
C GLN A 73 3.61 -14.40 -12.75
N SER A 74 2.89 -13.29 -12.75
CA SER A 74 1.44 -13.34 -12.91
C SER A 74 1.13 -14.06 -14.23
N TRP A 75 -0.01 -14.75 -14.31
CA TRP A 75 -0.42 -15.43 -15.55
C TRP A 75 -0.30 -14.49 -16.77
N TYR A 76 -0.56 -13.20 -16.57
CA TYR A 76 -0.41 -12.14 -17.55
C TYR A 76 1.06 -11.94 -17.99
N GLU A 77 2.02 -11.95 -17.06
CA GLU A 77 3.44 -11.83 -17.39
C GLU A 77 3.95 -13.00 -18.23
N LYS A 78 3.55 -14.23 -17.88
CA LYS A 78 3.88 -15.43 -18.65
C LYS A 78 3.31 -15.35 -20.06
N CYS A 79 2.07 -14.88 -20.19
CA CYS A 79 1.41 -14.68 -21.48
C CYS A 79 2.09 -13.59 -22.31
N CYS A 80 2.53 -12.48 -21.71
CA CYS A 80 3.27 -11.42 -22.39
C CYS A 80 4.63 -11.92 -22.88
N ALA A 81 5.40 -12.60 -22.04
CA ALA A 81 6.70 -13.16 -22.40
C ALA A 81 6.60 -14.22 -23.51
N LYS A 82 5.54 -15.04 -23.50
CA LYS A 82 5.29 -16.02 -24.58
C LYS A 82 4.88 -15.32 -25.88
N SER A 83 4.09 -14.25 -25.80
CA SER A 83 3.61 -13.49 -26.95
C SER A 83 4.75 -12.72 -27.63
N GLU A 84 5.66 -12.14 -26.83
CA GLU A 84 6.87 -11.46 -27.31
C GLU A 84 7.79 -12.38 -28.14
N LYS A 85 7.89 -13.67 -27.76
CA LYS A 85 8.68 -14.66 -28.50
C LYS A 85 8.07 -15.02 -29.86
N ILE A 86 6.76 -14.87 -30.02
CA ILE A 86 6.03 -15.26 -31.24
C ILE A 86 5.97 -14.09 -32.23
N LEU A 87 5.71 -12.88 -31.73
CA LEU A 87 5.55 -11.70 -32.55
C LEU A 87 6.14 -10.50 -31.80
N LYS A 88 7.01 -9.73 -32.45
CA LYS A 88 7.51 -8.46 -31.91
C LYS A 88 6.82 -7.32 -32.62
N ILE A 89 5.86 -6.70 -31.94
CA ILE A 89 5.15 -5.53 -32.47
C ILE A 89 5.80 -4.28 -31.91
N LYS A 90 6.20 -3.37 -32.78
CA LYS A 90 6.74 -2.08 -32.38
C LYS A 90 5.62 -1.25 -31.73
N PRO A 91 5.78 -0.80 -30.48
CA PRO A 91 4.78 0.01 -29.80
C PRO A 91 4.66 1.40 -30.44
N ASP A 92 3.48 2.00 -30.30
CA ASP A 92 3.23 3.39 -30.71
C ASP A 92 4.09 4.36 -29.88
N PRO A 93 4.98 5.16 -30.50
CA PRO A 93 5.92 6.02 -29.78
C PRO A 93 5.24 7.02 -28.84
N ALA A 94 4.01 7.43 -29.13
CA ALA A 94 3.28 8.40 -28.30
C ALA A 94 2.85 7.84 -26.92
N LYS A 95 2.73 6.52 -26.79
CA LYS A 95 2.21 5.89 -25.56
C LYS A 95 3.28 5.20 -24.72
N ILE A 96 4.52 5.13 -25.21
CA ILE A 96 5.61 4.40 -24.55
C ILE A 96 5.77 4.87 -23.10
N GLU A 97 5.77 6.18 -22.85
CA GLU A 97 5.94 6.75 -21.51
C GLU A 97 4.79 6.35 -20.57
N GLU A 98 3.53 6.45 -21.02
CA GLU A 98 2.36 6.05 -20.23
C GLU A 98 2.36 4.57 -19.86
N TYR A 99 2.75 3.70 -20.81
CA TYR A 99 2.87 2.26 -20.54
C TYR A 99 4.04 1.96 -19.60
N GLN A 100 5.17 2.66 -19.74
CA GLN A 100 6.31 2.50 -18.81
C GLN A 100 5.92 2.91 -17.39
N GLU A 101 5.20 4.01 -17.23
CA GLU A 101 4.69 4.45 -15.94
C GLU A 101 3.76 3.40 -15.34
N ALA A 102 2.78 2.91 -16.11
CA ALA A 102 1.84 1.88 -15.65
C ALA A 102 2.54 0.57 -15.25
N ILE A 103 3.52 0.11 -16.04
CA ILE A 103 4.29 -1.11 -15.76
C ILE A 103 5.13 -0.95 -14.49
N LYS A 104 5.79 0.21 -14.31
CA LYS A 104 6.59 0.51 -13.12
C LYS A 104 5.73 0.53 -11.86
N ILE A 105 4.57 1.18 -11.92
CA ILE A 105 3.63 1.29 -10.79
C ILE A 105 3.03 -0.08 -10.43
N ALA A 106 2.68 -0.88 -11.44
CA ALA A 106 2.13 -2.22 -11.23
C ALA A 106 3.21 -3.26 -10.90
N HIS A 107 4.49 -2.86 -10.86
CA HIS A 107 5.64 -3.73 -10.60
C HIS A 107 5.72 -4.95 -11.52
N LEU A 108 5.25 -4.80 -12.77
CA LEU A 108 5.17 -5.91 -13.72
C LEU A 108 6.52 -6.15 -14.40
N LYS A 109 6.96 -7.42 -14.44
CA LYS A 109 8.16 -7.86 -15.17
C LYS A 109 7.85 -8.10 -16.65
N VAL A 110 7.33 -7.09 -17.35
CA VAL A 110 6.94 -7.17 -18.77
C VAL A 110 7.58 -6.07 -19.62
N THR A 111 7.92 -6.40 -20.86
CA THR A 111 8.31 -5.41 -21.86
C THR A 111 7.07 -4.80 -22.50
N ILE A 112 7.17 -3.54 -22.95
CA ILE A 112 6.08 -2.86 -23.67
C ILE A 112 5.75 -3.64 -24.95
N GLU A 113 6.77 -4.18 -25.61
CA GLU A 113 6.62 -5.05 -26.78
C GLU A 113 5.78 -6.29 -26.44
N GLY A 114 6.04 -6.95 -25.32
CA GLY A 114 5.26 -8.10 -24.85
C GLY A 114 3.79 -7.78 -24.59
N VAL A 115 3.49 -6.60 -24.03
CA VAL A 115 2.11 -6.13 -23.82
C VAL A 115 1.38 -5.92 -25.16
N TYR A 116 2.00 -5.23 -26.12
CA TYR A 116 1.42 -5.00 -27.44
C TYR A 116 1.24 -6.31 -28.22
N SER A 117 2.25 -7.18 -28.18
CA SER A 117 2.21 -8.48 -28.84
C SER A 117 1.13 -9.37 -28.26
N PHE A 118 0.96 -9.42 -26.93
CA PHE A 118 -0.14 -10.14 -26.29
C PHE A 118 -1.50 -9.58 -26.70
N ALA A 119 -1.64 -8.25 -26.69
CA ALA A 119 -2.89 -7.59 -27.01
C ALA A 119 -3.31 -7.71 -28.48
N VAL A 120 -2.41 -8.09 -29.38
CA VAL A 120 -2.72 -8.36 -30.80
C VAL A 120 -2.84 -9.85 -31.08
N LEU A 121 -1.95 -10.69 -30.54
CA LEU A 121 -1.95 -12.14 -30.77
C LEU A 121 -3.22 -12.80 -30.22
N VAL A 122 -3.69 -12.41 -29.03
CA VAL A 122 -4.88 -13.04 -28.43
C VAL A 122 -6.14 -12.75 -29.25
N PRO A 123 -6.46 -11.51 -29.65
CA PRO A 123 -7.54 -11.23 -30.59
C PRO A 123 -7.45 -12.03 -31.89
N ILE A 124 -6.27 -12.14 -32.49
CA ILE A 124 -6.07 -12.90 -33.74
C ILE A 124 -6.32 -14.39 -33.49
N ALA A 125 -5.81 -14.94 -32.39
CA ALA A 125 -6.04 -16.35 -32.04
C ALA A 125 -7.52 -16.64 -31.76
N VAL A 126 -8.23 -15.72 -31.11
CA VAL A 126 -9.69 -15.84 -30.86
C VAL A 126 -10.47 -15.72 -32.16
N ALA A 127 -10.14 -14.77 -33.02
CA ALA A 127 -10.81 -14.58 -34.31
C ALA A 127 -10.59 -15.77 -35.26
N LEU A 128 -9.33 -16.18 -35.46
CA LEU A 128 -8.99 -17.28 -36.35
C LEU A 128 -9.39 -18.64 -35.76
N GLY A 129 -9.05 -18.91 -34.50
CA GLY A 129 -9.41 -20.17 -33.84
C GLY A 129 -10.92 -20.33 -33.69
N GLY A 130 -11.61 -19.28 -33.23
CA GLY A 130 -13.07 -19.28 -33.10
C GLY A 130 -13.79 -19.45 -34.43
N SER A 131 -13.34 -18.75 -35.49
CA SER A 131 -13.91 -18.90 -36.83
C SER A 131 -13.71 -20.31 -37.41
N LEU A 132 -12.53 -20.91 -37.28
CA LEU A 132 -12.24 -22.25 -37.81
C LEU A 132 -13.05 -23.33 -37.09
N ILE A 133 -13.12 -23.28 -35.75
CA ILE A 133 -13.85 -24.26 -34.95
C ILE A 133 -15.36 -24.17 -35.22
N THR A 134 -15.91 -22.96 -35.22
CA THR A 134 -17.35 -22.79 -35.46
C THR A 134 -17.75 -23.06 -36.90
N PHE A 135 -16.90 -22.77 -37.87
CA PHE A 135 -17.13 -23.16 -39.25
C PHE A 135 -17.15 -24.68 -39.40
N ALA A 136 -16.20 -25.40 -38.78
CA ALA A 136 -16.15 -26.86 -38.84
C ALA A 136 -17.43 -27.53 -38.30
N ILE A 137 -18.00 -26.99 -37.20
CA ILE A 137 -19.16 -27.57 -36.53
C ILE A 137 -20.49 -27.12 -37.17
N PHE A 138 -20.67 -25.81 -37.37
CA PHE A 138 -21.97 -25.21 -37.73
C PHE A 138 -22.09 -24.84 -39.21
N GLN A 139 -20.98 -24.80 -39.96
CA GLN A 139 -20.94 -24.44 -41.39
C GLN A 139 -21.65 -23.11 -41.73
N SER A 140 -21.66 -22.16 -40.78
CA SER A 140 -22.36 -20.88 -40.92
C SER A 140 -21.38 -19.71 -40.93
N LEU A 141 -21.54 -18.82 -41.92
CA LEU A 141 -20.73 -17.61 -42.07
C LEU A 141 -21.01 -16.57 -40.97
N PHE A 142 -22.16 -16.64 -40.30
CA PHE A 142 -22.52 -15.73 -39.22
C PHE A 142 -21.52 -15.80 -38.06
N PHE A 143 -21.14 -17.02 -37.64
CA PHE A 143 -20.20 -17.20 -36.53
C PHE A 143 -18.79 -16.70 -36.87
N ILE A 144 -18.36 -16.81 -38.13
CA ILE A 144 -17.09 -16.25 -38.57
C ILE A 144 -17.07 -14.72 -38.36
N PHE A 145 -18.12 -14.03 -38.82
CA PHE A 145 -18.23 -12.59 -38.63
C PHE A 145 -18.31 -12.22 -37.15
N PHE A 146 -19.08 -12.97 -36.36
CA PHE A 146 -19.18 -12.78 -34.92
C PHE A 146 -17.81 -12.85 -34.23
N PHE A 147 -16.99 -13.89 -34.50
CA PHE A 147 -15.67 -14.03 -33.89
C PHE A 147 -14.67 -12.96 -34.35
N LEU A 148 -14.79 -12.42 -35.56
CA LEU A 148 -14.00 -11.27 -36.00
C LEU A 148 -14.36 -10.02 -35.21
N VAL A 149 -15.66 -9.74 -35.04
CA VAL A 149 -16.13 -8.60 -34.24
C VAL A 149 -15.71 -8.75 -32.78
N VAL A 150 -15.85 -9.94 -32.20
CA VAL A 150 -15.42 -10.24 -30.82
C VAL A 150 -13.90 -10.09 -30.67
N GLY A 151 -13.10 -10.60 -31.60
CA GLY A 151 -11.65 -10.42 -31.59
C GLY A 151 -11.26 -8.94 -31.59
N ALA A 152 -11.86 -8.15 -32.49
CA ALA A 152 -11.63 -6.70 -32.54
C ALA A 152 -12.06 -5.99 -31.24
N ALA A 153 -13.20 -6.37 -30.67
CA ALA A 153 -13.72 -5.78 -29.42
C ALA A 153 -12.82 -6.06 -28.22
N ILE A 154 -12.20 -7.25 -28.14
CA ILE A 154 -11.34 -7.68 -27.03
C ILE A 154 -9.94 -7.02 -27.10
N MET A 155 -9.52 -6.51 -28.26
CA MET A 155 -8.19 -5.91 -28.41
C MET A 155 -7.95 -4.73 -27.46
N LYS A 156 -8.91 -3.81 -27.35
CA LYS A 156 -8.78 -2.61 -26.51
C LYS A 156 -8.68 -2.91 -25.01
N PRO A 157 -9.54 -3.74 -24.40
CA PRO A 157 -9.41 -4.07 -22.99
C PRO A 157 -8.09 -4.80 -22.67
N LEU A 158 -7.58 -5.64 -23.58
CA LEU A 158 -6.29 -6.32 -23.38
C LEU A 158 -5.10 -5.37 -23.37
N GLN A 159 -5.10 -4.36 -24.25
CA GLN A 159 -4.09 -3.28 -24.22
C GLN A 159 -4.14 -2.51 -22.89
N ASN A 160 -5.34 -2.35 -22.32
CA ASN A 160 -5.53 -1.56 -21.12
C ASN A 160 -5.24 -2.32 -19.81
N ILE A 161 -4.89 -3.61 -19.85
CA ILE A 161 -4.61 -4.44 -18.65
C ILE A 161 -3.57 -3.81 -17.71
N PRO A 162 -2.39 -3.34 -18.18
CA PRO A 162 -1.39 -2.74 -17.31
C PRO A 162 -1.92 -1.50 -16.58
N PHE A 163 -2.77 -0.70 -17.24
CA PHE A 163 -3.38 0.47 -16.62
C PHE A 163 -4.40 0.09 -15.55
N TYR A 164 -5.21 -0.95 -15.77
CA TYR A 164 -6.14 -1.43 -14.74
C TYR A 164 -5.40 -1.97 -13.52
N LEU A 165 -4.32 -2.74 -13.73
CA LEU A 165 -3.47 -3.25 -12.67
C LEU A 165 -2.79 -2.10 -11.90
N ALA A 166 -2.19 -1.15 -12.61
CA ALA A 166 -1.54 0.02 -12.02
C ALA A 166 -2.54 0.88 -11.22
N ASN A 167 -3.76 1.07 -11.74
CA ASN A 167 -4.79 1.82 -11.05
C ASN A 167 -5.30 1.10 -9.81
N GLY A 168 -5.46 -0.23 -9.88
CA GLY A 168 -5.80 -1.06 -8.73
C GLY A 168 -4.73 -1.02 -7.64
N TRP A 169 -3.45 -1.08 -8.02
CA TRP A 169 -2.32 -0.93 -7.11
C TRP A 169 -2.34 0.44 -6.44
N ARG A 170 -2.42 1.52 -7.23
CA ARG A 170 -2.49 2.90 -6.72
C ARG A 170 -3.64 3.11 -5.75
N MET A 171 -4.83 2.62 -6.06
CA MET A 171 -6.00 2.76 -5.20
C MET A 171 -5.79 2.07 -3.85
N LYS A 172 -5.24 0.85 -3.86
CA LYS A 172 -4.93 0.12 -2.62
C LYS A 172 -3.84 0.82 -1.80
N ALA A 173 -2.79 1.33 -2.44
CA ALA A 173 -1.73 2.09 -1.79
C ALA A 173 -2.25 3.41 -1.18
N SER A 174 -3.08 4.15 -1.92
CA SER A 174 -3.67 5.40 -1.43
C SER A 174 -4.51 5.20 -0.16
N ASN A 175 -5.27 4.10 -0.07
CA ASN A 175 -6.03 3.76 1.15
C ASN A 175 -5.13 3.52 2.38
N GLN A 176 -3.84 3.27 2.19
CA GLN A 176 -2.87 3.01 3.27
C GLN A 176 -2.01 4.24 3.61
N MET A 177 -2.12 5.35 2.86
CA MET A 177 -1.28 6.54 3.04
C MET A 177 -1.46 7.22 4.38
N VAL A 178 -2.71 7.40 4.84
CA VAL A 178 -3.00 7.95 6.17
C VAL A 178 -2.34 7.10 7.26
N LEU A 179 -2.48 5.77 7.14
CA LEU A 179 -1.90 4.83 8.10
C LEU A 179 -0.37 4.83 8.06
N CYS A 180 0.21 4.99 6.87
CA CYS A 180 1.65 5.13 6.68
C CYS A 180 2.20 6.35 7.42
N ILE A 181 1.63 7.54 7.18
CA ILE A 181 2.03 8.76 7.90
C ILE A 181 1.81 8.59 9.40
N PHE A 182 0.71 7.96 9.82
CA PHE A 182 0.46 7.64 11.23
C PHE A 182 1.58 6.81 11.86
N TYR A 183 2.01 5.72 11.23
CA TYR A 183 3.10 4.89 11.73
C TYR A 183 4.44 5.63 11.74
N VAL A 184 4.77 6.33 10.66
CA VAL A 184 6.00 7.13 10.56
C VAL A 184 6.03 8.18 11.68
N VAL A 185 4.96 8.95 11.84
CA VAL A 185 4.87 10.00 12.87
C VAL A 185 4.92 9.40 14.28
N THR A 186 4.21 8.31 14.52
CA THR A 186 4.21 7.64 15.83
C THR A 186 5.61 7.21 16.23
N TYR A 187 6.38 6.64 15.30
CA TYR A 187 7.77 6.28 15.54
C TYR A 187 8.65 7.53 15.78
N MET A 188 8.51 8.54 14.92
CA MET A 188 9.29 9.78 14.95
C MET A 188 9.12 10.60 16.24
N ARG A 189 7.96 10.50 16.90
CA ARG A 189 7.72 11.12 18.21
C ARG A 189 8.64 10.57 19.29
N HIS A 190 8.91 9.26 19.26
CA HIS A 190 9.79 8.62 20.23
C HIS A 190 11.26 8.76 19.86
N THR A 191 11.59 8.58 18.58
CA THR A 191 12.96 8.57 18.08
C THR A 191 13.03 9.38 16.78
N SER A 192 13.87 10.43 16.76
CA SER A 192 14.03 11.33 15.61
C SER A 192 14.86 10.71 14.47
N ASN A 193 14.43 9.57 13.94
CA ASN A 193 15.12 8.86 12.86
C ASN A 193 14.12 8.44 11.78
N LEU A 194 14.22 9.08 10.62
CA LEU A 194 13.34 8.85 9.47
C LEU A 194 13.51 7.45 8.88
N GLU A 195 14.73 6.95 8.78
CA GLU A 195 15.02 5.64 8.20
C GLU A 195 14.36 4.53 9.01
N LEU A 196 14.51 4.58 10.34
CA LEU A 196 13.86 3.63 11.23
C LEU A 196 12.34 3.79 11.26
N ALA A 197 11.83 5.01 11.13
CA ALA A 197 10.39 5.26 11.05
C ALA A 197 9.77 4.66 9.77
N ILE A 198 10.47 4.76 8.63
CA ILE A 198 10.03 4.17 7.37
C ILE A 198 10.14 2.64 7.43
N ALA A 199 11.21 2.11 8.04
CA ALA A 199 11.36 0.66 8.24
C ALA A 199 10.18 0.11 9.07
N PHE A 200 9.88 0.76 10.20
CA PHE A 200 8.74 0.44 11.05
C PHE A 200 7.41 0.47 10.27
N ALA A 201 7.17 1.54 9.49
CA ALA A 201 5.96 1.62 8.66
C ALA A 201 5.90 0.50 7.60
N SER A 202 7.05 0.14 7.01
CA SER A 202 7.12 -0.93 5.99
C SER A 202 6.83 -2.32 6.54
N GLU A 203 7.05 -2.55 7.83
CA GLU A 203 6.77 -3.82 8.52
C GLU A 203 5.30 -3.91 8.96
N HIS A 204 4.70 -2.77 9.33
CA HIS A 204 3.35 -2.73 9.90
C HIS A 204 2.24 -2.42 8.89
N LEU A 205 2.59 -2.04 7.67
CA LEU A 205 1.65 -1.85 6.56
C LEU A 205 1.42 -3.16 5.81
N ALA A 206 0.18 -3.37 5.37
CA ALA A 206 -0.11 -4.43 4.41
C ALA A 206 0.37 -4.02 3.00
N PRO A 207 0.66 -4.97 2.10
CA PRO A 207 0.87 -4.66 0.69
C PRO A 207 -0.35 -3.91 0.13
N PRO A 208 -0.18 -2.97 -0.81
CA PRO A 208 1.03 -2.69 -1.59
C PRO A 208 2.03 -1.68 -1.00
N LEU A 209 1.62 -0.79 -0.09
CA LEU A 209 2.46 0.35 0.31
C LEU A 209 3.69 -0.10 1.12
N SER A 210 3.58 -1.18 1.90
CA SER A 210 4.76 -1.77 2.57
C SER A 210 5.84 -2.20 1.59
N LEU A 211 5.44 -2.80 0.46
CA LEU A 211 6.38 -3.25 -0.57
C LEU A 211 7.06 -2.06 -1.24
N ASP A 212 6.31 -0.99 -1.49
CA ASP A 212 6.84 0.24 -2.04
C ASP A 212 7.89 0.87 -1.10
N LEU A 213 7.64 0.90 0.23
CA LEU A 213 8.61 1.38 1.21
C LEU A 213 9.82 0.45 1.32
N LYS A 214 9.65 -0.88 1.31
CA LYS A 214 10.77 -1.83 1.29
C LYS A 214 11.65 -1.66 0.04
N LYS A 215 11.04 -1.30 -1.09
CA LYS A 215 11.76 -0.97 -2.32
C LYS A 215 12.61 0.30 -2.20
N VAL A 216 12.20 1.27 -1.37
CA VAL A 216 13.02 2.47 -1.09
C VAL A 216 14.37 2.06 -0.49
N PHE A 217 14.39 1.10 0.45
CA PHE A 217 15.63 0.53 0.99
C PHE A 217 16.41 -0.27 -0.05
N TRP A 218 15.72 -1.12 -0.82
CA TRP A 218 16.33 -1.92 -1.89
C TRP A 218 17.09 -1.06 -2.91
N ASP A 219 16.50 0.05 -3.34
CA ASP A 219 17.13 0.95 -4.31
C ASP A 219 18.41 1.61 -3.77
N VAL A 220 18.53 1.80 -2.44
CA VAL A 220 19.76 2.29 -1.81
C VAL A 220 20.81 1.19 -1.74
N GLU A 221 20.43 -0.02 -1.30
CA GLU A 221 21.37 -1.15 -1.19
C GLU A 221 21.94 -1.59 -2.54
N THR A 222 21.14 -1.50 -3.60
CA THR A 222 21.59 -1.77 -4.97
C THR A 222 22.40 -0.64 -5.59
N GLY A 223 22.62 0.46 -4.85
CA GLY A 223 23.42 1.60 -5.28
C GLY A 223 22.74 2.47 -6.34
N LYS A 224 21.40 2.41 -6.46
CA LYS A 224 20.64 3.28 -7.36
C LYS A 224 20.48 4.69 -6.79
N TYR A 225 20.40 4.82 -5.46
CA TYR A 225 20.42 6.08 -4.73
C TYR A 225 21.47 6.04 -3.61
N GLU A 226 21.96 7.21 -3.20
CA GLU A 226 23.03 7.30 -2.18
C GLU A 226 22.47 7.22 -0.74
N SER A 227 21.18 7.54 -0.56
CA SER A 227 20.54 7.56 0.77
C SER A 227 19.07 7.17 0.72
N ILE A 228 18.53 6.72 1.85
CA ILE A 228 17.10 6.39 2.00
C ILE A 228 16.24 7.62 1.74
N LYS A 229 16.68 8.80 2.18
CA LYS A 229 16.00 10.07 1.90
C LYS A 229 15.86 10.31 0.39
N GLU A 230 16.96 10.22 -0.36
CA GLU A 230 16.94 10.45 -1.81
C GLU A 230 16.04 9.43 -2.54
N SER A 231 16.11 8.16 -2.13
CA SER A 231 15.26 7.09 -2.66
C SER A 231 13.77 7.33 -2.33
N LEU A 232 13.47 7.80 -1.12
CA LEU A 232 12.12 8.13 -0.68
C LEU A 232 11.56 9.31 -1.49
N ASP A 233 12.32 10.39 -1.64
CA ASP A 233 11.93 11.56 -2.44
C ASP A 233 11.60 11.16 -3.89
N ALA A 234 12.44 10.30 -4.47
CA ALA A 234 12.19 9.77 -5.82
C ALA A 234 10.90 8.94 -5.89
N TYR A 235 10.58 8.16 -4.86
CA TYR A 235 9.32 7.44 -4.74
C TYR A 235 8.13 8.39 -4.57
N LEU A 236 8.21 9.37 -3.67
CA LEU A 236 7.15 10.34 -3.39
C LEU A 236 6.79 11.15 -4.64
N MET A 237 7.76 11.50 -5.48
CA MET A 237 7.51 12.19 -6.74
C MET A 237 6.60 11.41 -7.71
N THR A 238 6.52 10.09 -7.60
CA THR A 238 5.57 9.29 -8.40
C THR A 238 4.10 9.56 -8.02
N TRP A 239 3.86 10.05 -6.81
CA TRP A 239 2.54 10.39 -6.30
C TRP A 239 2.10 11.81 -6.62
N LYS A 240 2.96 12.65 -7.20
CA LYS A 240 2.71 14.09 -7.41
C LYS A 240 1.41 14.38 -8.16
N LYS A 241 1.04 13.52 -9.11
CA LYS A 241 -0.17 13.67 -9.92
C LYS A 241 -1.45 13.22 -9.19
N TRP A 242 -1.34 12.38 -8.18
CA TRP A 242 -2.44 11.64 -7.58
C TRP A 242 -2.71 12.03 -6.13
N ASP A 243 -1.64 12.23 -5.35
CA ASP A 243 -1.70 12.53 -3.93
C ASP A 243 -0.59 13.51 -3.50
N PRO A 244 -0.73 14.81 -3.81
CA PRO A 244 0.24 15.81 -3.37
C PRO A 244 0.26 15.99 -1.84
N GLU A 245 -0.85 15.72 -1.14
CA GLU A 245 -0.95 15.83 0.31
C GLU A 245 -0.09 14.78 1.03
N PHE A 246 0.04 13.59 0.45
CA PHE A 246 0.97 12.57 0.94
C PHE A 246 2.44 13.01 0.87
N ILE A 247 2.82 13.70 -0.21
CA ILE A 247 4.17 14.24 -0.38
C ILE A 247 4.42 15.34 0.67
N GLU A 248 3.48 16.26 0.82
CA GLU A 248 3.59 17.36 1.78
C GLU A 248 3.67 16.83 3.22
N ALA A 249 2.89 15.79 3.56
CA ALA A 249 2.98 15.15 4.86
C ALA A 249 4.38 14.56 5.12
N PHE A 250 4.99 13.89 4.14
CA PHE A 250 6.37 13.42 4.29
C PHE A 250 7.38 14.56 4.40
N HIS A 251 7.28 15.60 3.59
CA HIS A 251 8.17 16.77 3.71
C HIS A 251 8.08 17.45 5.09
N LEU A 252 6.89 17.51 5.70
CA LEU A 252 6.71 18.01 7.07
C LEU A 252 7.38 17.09 8.11
N VAL A 253 7.27 15.77 7.93
CA VAL A 253 8.01 14.79 8.76
C VAL A 253 9.52 14.99 8.63
N GLU A 254 10.03 15.15 7.41
CA GLU A 254 11.46 15.40 7.18
C GLU A 254 11.92 16.73 7.77
N SER A 255 11.10 17.78 7.62
CA SER A 255 11.38 19.10 8.17
C SER A 255 11.51 19.08 9.69
N SER A 256 10.76 18.19 10.36
CA SER A 256 10.85 18.01 11.82
C SER A 256 12.24 17.57 12.31
N LEU A 257 13.05 16.92 11.47
CA LEU A 257 14.42 16.53 11.82
C LEU A 257 15.37 17.72 11.98
N TYR A 258 15.03 18.86 11.38
CA TYR A 258 15.85 20.06 11.39
C TYR A 258 15.42 21.06 12.47
N GLU A 259 14.34 20.77 13.22
CA GLU A 259 13.91 21.62 14.34
C GLU A 259 14.70 21.33 15.61
N GLY A 260 15.30 22.39 16.16
CA GLY A 260 16.03 22.31 17.42
C GLY A 260 15.15 22.38 18.67
N ASP A 261 13.87 22.74 18.54
CA ASP A 261 12.91 22.85 19.64
C ASP A 261 11.89 21.70 19.59
N GLU A 262 11.78 20.99 20.69
CA GLU A 262 10.98 19.76 20.79
C GLU A 262 9.49 20.03 20.59
N ALA A 263 8.97 21.15 21.11
CA ALA A 263 7.57 21.51 20.94
C ALA A 263 7.24 21.76 19.47
N ARG A 264 8.08 22.52 18.76
CA ARG A 264 7.94 22.77 17.32
C ARG A 264 8.11 21.51 16.48
N ARG A 265 9.05 20.61 16.86
CA ARG A 265 9.22 19.30 16.21
C ARG A 265 7.93 18.48 16.27
N LEU A 266 7.34 18.36 17.47
CA LEU A 266 6.08 17.63 17.65
C LEU A 266 4.91 18.30 16.92
N GLU A 267 4.84 19.63 16.92
CA GLU A 267 3.83 20.38 16.16
C GLU A 267 3.92 20.11 14.65
N MET A 268 5.13 20.02 14.08
CA MET A 268 5.31 19.65 12.67
C MET A 268 4.86 18.22 12.35
N LEU A 269 5.11 17.28 13.27
CA LEU A 269 4.61 15.91 13.15
C LEU A 269 3.07 15.83 13.28
N ASP A 270 2.46 16.65 14.13
CA ASP A 270 1.00 16.79 14.21
C ASP A 270 0.43 17.42 12.93
N LYS A 271 1.17 18.37 12.35
CA LYS A 271 0.78 19.03 11.11
C LYS A 271 0.82 18.07 9.93
N SER A 272 1.81 17.18 9.82
CA SER A 272 1.87 16.18 8.75
C SER A 272 0.67 15.22 8.79
N LEU A 273 0.26 14.78 9.98
CA LEU A 273 -0.96 13.98 10.15
C LEU A 273 -2.22 14.74 9.73
N SER A 274 -2.33 15.99 10.15
CA SER A 274 -3.49 16.83 9.81
C SER A 274 -3.61 17.02 8.29
N VAL A 275 -2.49 17.30 7.61
CA VAL A 275 -2.47 17.49 6.15
C VAL A 275 -2.98 16.26 5.40
N ILE A 276 -2.51 15.05 5.74
CA ILE A 276 -2.97 13.83 5.04
C ILE A 276 -4.42 13.48 5.39
N LEU A 277 -4.86 13.72 6.62
CA LEU A 277 -6.24 13.48 7.05
C LEU A 277 -7.22 14.43 6.35
N ASP A 278 -6.94 15.73 6.38
CA ASP A 278 -7.78 16.76 5.76
C ASP A 278 -7.83 16.57 4.24
N GLY A 279 -6.69 16.31 3.61
CA GLY A 279 -6.60 16.01 2.18
C GLY A 279 -7.40 14.78 1.78
N THR A 280 -7.30 13.71 2.57
CA THR A 280 -8.08 12.48 2.34
C THR A 280 -9.59 12.74 2.50
N TYR A 281 -9.97 13.51 3.53
CA TYR A 281 -11.35 13.88 3.78
C TYR A 281 -11.94 14.69 2.61
N GLU A 282 -11.22 15.70 2.12
CA GLU A 282 -11.66 16.51 0.99
C GLU A 282 -11.82 15.69 -0.30
N LYS A 283 -10.88 14.76 -0.58
CA LYS A 283 -11.00 13.81 -1.69
C LYS A 283 -12.23 12.92 -1.57
N MET A 284 -12.51 12.40 -0.38
CA MET A 284 -13.71 11.59 -0.12
C MET A 284 -15.00 12.41 -0.32
N LEU A 285 -15.01 13.66 0.12
CA LEU A 285 -16.15 14.58 -0.06
C LEU A 285 -16.42 14.83 -1.55
N HIS A 286 -15.38 15.17 -2.32
CA HIS A 286 -15.49 15.36 -3.77
C HIS A 286 -15.91 14.07 -4.49
N TYR A 287 -15.36 12.92 -4.08
CA TYR A 287 -15.75 11.63 -4.63
C TYR A 287 -17.25 11.35 -4.42
N ALA A 288 -17.77 11.56 -3.21
CA ALA A 288 -19.18 11.39 -2.90
C ALA A 288 -20.09 12.33 -3.71
N GLN A 289 -19.68 13.59 -3.88
CA GLN A 289 -20.40 14.56 -4.71
C GLN A 289 -20.43 14.15 -6.18
N ASN A 290 -19.30 13.69 -6.72
CA ASN A 290 -19.18 13.28 -8.12
C ASN A 290 -19.98 11.99 -8.42
N LEU A 291 -20.17 11.11 -7.44
CA LEU A 291 -21.00 9.92 -7.59
C LEU A 291 -22.50 10.21 -7.64
N LYS A 292 -22.96 11.34 -7.09
CA LYS A 292 -24.39 11.68 -7.03
C LYS A 292 -25.03 11.73 -8.42
N SER A 293 -24.38 12.37 -9.40
CA SER A 293 -24.95 12.56 -10.73
C SER A 293 -25.06 11.25 -11.53
N PRO A 294 -24.01 10.40 -11.63
CA PRO A 294 -24.11 9.09 -12.27
C PRO A 294 -25.13 8.16 -11.61
N VAL A 295 -25.17 8.13 -10.27
CA VAL A 295 -26.14 7.30 -9.54
C VAL A 295 -27.57 7.77 -9.82
N MET A 296 -27.79 9.09 -9.86
CA MET A 296 -29.09 9.65 -10.23
C MET A 296 -29.47 9.28 -11.67
N MET A 297 -28.55 9.35 -12.62
CA MET A 297 -28.79 8.93 -14.00
C MET A 297 -29.21 7.45 -14.07
N LEU A 298 -28.48 6.57 -13.38
CA LEU A 298 -28.82 5.14 -13.32
C LEU A 298 -30.18 4.91 -12.67
N HIS A 299 -30.51 5.65 -11.61
CA HIS A 299 -31.83 5.58 -10.98
C HIS A 299 -32.94 6.06 -11.92
N MET A 300 -32.71 7.15 -12.65
CA MET A 300 -33.66 7.69 -13.63
C MET A 300 -33.91 6.68 -14.77
N LEU A 301 -32.86 6.09 -15.32
CA LEU A 301 -32.95 5.12 -16.42
C LEU A 301 -33.52 3.77 -15.96
N GLY A 302 -33.06 3.27 -14.80
CA GLY A 302 -33.33 1.91 -14.34
C GLY A 302 -34.59 1.76 -13.52
N VAL A 303 -35.03 2.80 -12.82
CA VAL A 303 -36.20 2.74 -11.93
C VAL A 303 -37.31 3.65 -12.44
N ILE A 304 -37.02 4.94 -12.63
CA ILE A 304 -38.07 5.93 -12.91
C ILE A 304 -38.63 5.76 -14.33
N LEU A 305 -37.79 5.60 -15.35
CA LEU A 305 -38.24 5.46 -16.74
C LEU A 305 -39.17 4.24 -16.93
N PRO A 306 -38.85 3.02 -16.42
CA PRO A 306 -39.77 1.88 -16.50
C PRO A 306 -41.08 2.12 -15.74
N ILE A 307 -41.05 2.69 -14.53
CA ILE A 307 -42.26 2.99 -13.76
C ILE A 307 -43.15 3.98 -14.52
N LEU A 308 -42.56 5.05 -15.04
CA LEU A 308 -43.27 6.07 -15.82
C LEU A 308 -43.88 5.45 -17.08
N GLY A 309 -43.14 4.57 -17.76
CA GLY A 309 -43.65 3.79 -18.90
C GLY A 309 -44.85 2.92 -18.51
N LEU A 310 -44.77 2.21 -17.38
CA LEU A 310 -45.85 1.36 -16.89
C LEU A 310 -47.11 2.17 -16.54
N VAL A 311 -46.94 3.37 -15.98
CA VAL A 311 -48.07 4.25 -15.62
C VAL A 311 -48.68 4.96 -16.84
N ILE A 312 -47.86 5.39 -17.80
CA ILE A 312 -48.32 6.16 -18.97
C ILE A 312 -48.90 5.28 -20.06
N LEU A 313 -48.39 4.05 -20.24
CA LEU A 313 -48.81 3.16 -21.32
C LEU A 313 -50.33 2.85 -21.27
N PRO A 314 -50.95 2.54 -20.12
CA PRO A 314 -52.40 2.37 -20.01
C PRO A 314 -53.19 3.65 -20.34
N LEU A 315 -52.69 4.83 -19.95
CA LEU A 315 -53.32 6.11 -20.27
C LEU A 315 -53.32 6.35 -21.77
N MET A 316 -52.18 6.13 -22.45
CA MET A 316 -52.11 6.27 -23.91
C MET A 316 -53.04 5.30 -24.63
N VAL A 317 -53.13 4.04 -24.18
CA VAL A 317 -54.05 3.04 -24.76
C VAL A 317 -55.52 3.43 -24.54
N SER A 318 -55.85 4.13 -23.46
CA SER A 318 -57.24 4.56 -23.20
C SER A 318 -57.71 5.76 -24.05
N PHE A 319 -56.79 6.51 -24.65
CA PHE A 319 -57.10 7.67 -25.50
C PHE A 319 -56.98 7.37 -27.01
N VAL A 320 -56.59 6.15 -27.38
CA VAL A 320 -56.56 5.62 -28.76
C VAL A 320 -57.74 4.68 -28.94
#